data_AF-A0A356SGS1-F1
#
_entry.id   AF-A0A356SGS1-F1
#
_cell.length_a   1.000
_cell.length_b   1.000
_cell.length_c   1.000
_cell.angle_alpha   90.00
_cell.angle_beta   90.00
_cell.angle_gamma   90.00
#
_symmetry.space_group_name_H-M   'P 1'
#
loop_
_entity.id
_entity.type
_entity.pdbx_description
1 polymer ?
#
loop_
_entity_poly.entity_id
_entity_poly.type
_entity_poly.pdbx_seq_one_letter_code
_entity_poly.pdbx_strand_id
1 'polypeptide(L)'
;MNDDNNRRESFDNECHDNRRERVTRWHSFVSDCLGRDPRGLRDVVAFNSEGNPTVIQVSSVVGDKPFPTLYWLIDAALSLRIDRLEAAGWIARLQAEINHSECFRRRMQSDHTAHIALRDSFITAEERALLGDRGMLSALSQRGIGGISEPDRVRCLHTWYAAHLVVPNGIGDIVDSLFIDASPRPMIAALRL
;
A
#
# COMPACT_ATOMS: atom_id res chain seq x y z
N MET A 1 32.94 14.27 -16.31
CA MET A 1 32.23 13.76 -15.12
C MET A 1 31.15 14.71 -14.56
N ASN A 2 30.81 15.85 -15.22
CA ASN A 2 29.87 16.84 -14.65
C ASN A 2 28.42 16.73 -15.20
N ASP A 3 28.19 16.05 -16.32
CA ASP A 3 26.87 15.97 -16.96
C ASP A 3 25.91 14.98 -16.29
N ASP A 4 26.42 13.87 -15.75
CA ASP A 4 25.59 12.84 -15.10
C ASP A 4 25.03 13.27 -13.74
N ASN A 5 25.75 14.13 -13.01
CA ASN A 5 25.28 14.63 -11.70
C ASN A 5 24.17 15.67 -11.87
N ASN A 6 24.32 16.58 -12.83
CA ASN A 6 23.33 17.60 -13.15
C ASN A 6 22.00 16.99 -13.65
N ARG A 7 22.08 15.87 -14.41
CA ARG A 7 20.90 15.17 -14.94
C ARG A 7 20.12 14.37 -13.89
N ARG A 8 20.80 13.83 -12.87
CA ARG A 8 20.13 13.18 -11.72
C ARG A 8 19.47 14.21 -10.82
N GLU A 9 20.17 15.29 -10.49
CA GLU A 9 19.62 16.39 -9.70
C GLU A 9 18.40 17.02 -10.37
N SER A 10 18.42 17.24 -11.70
CA SER A 10 17.25 17.76 -12.43
C SER A 10 16.06 16.80 -12.41
N PHE A 11 16.30 15.50 -12.56
CA PHE A 11 15.24 14.49 -12.57
C PHE A 11 14.61 14.28 -11.19
N ASP A 12 15.43 14.28 -10.14
CA ASP A 12 14.96 14.17 -8.75
C ASP A 12 14.10 15.39 -8.39
N ASN A 13 14.53 16.59 -8.77
CA ASN A 13 13.77 17.82 -8.56
C ASN A 13 12.41 17.81 -9.29
N GLU A 14 12.38 17.40 -10.56
CA GLU A 14 11.14 17.29 -11.33
C GLU A 14 10.16 16.26 -10.73
N CYS A 15 10.67 15.11 -10.26
CA CYS A 15 9.87 14.10 -9.55
C CYS A 15 9.30 14.65 -8.24
N HIS A 16 10.10 15.39 -7.48
CA HIS A 16 9.69 16.04 -6.22
C HIS A 16 8.61 17.10 -6.43
N ASP A 17 8.75 17.94 -7.46
CA ASP A 17 7.76 18.98 -7.78
C ASP A 17 6.46 18.36 -8.29
N ASN A 18 6.52 17.34 -9.15
CA ASN A 18 5.35 16.57 -9.58
C ASN A 18 4.58 15.95 -8.39
N ARG A 19 5.28 15.48 -7.36
CA ARG A 19 4.65 14.97 -6.12
C ARG A 19 3.96 16.07 -5.34
N ARG A 20 4.61 17.22 -5.15
CA ARG A 20 4.01 18.36 -4.41
C ARG A 20 2.76 18.87 -5.10
N GLU A 21 2.78 19.00 -6.42
CA GLU A 21 1.61 19.40 -7.20
C GLU A 21 0.46 18.39 -7.07
N ARG A 22 0.76 17.10 -7.15
CA ARG A 22 -0.24 16.03 -7.01
C ARG A 22 -0.86 15.99 -5.61
N VAL A 23 -0.05 16.14 -4.55
CA VAL A 23 -0.54 16.24 -3.18
C VAL A 23 -1.45 17.46 -3.02
N THR A 24 -1.02 18.62 -3.51
CA THR A 24 -1.81 19.86 -3.43
C THR A 24 -3.15 19.72 -4.16
N ARG A 25 -3.12 19.17 -5.38
CA ARG A 25 -4.32 18.96 -6.21
C ARG A 25 -5.35 18.05 -5.52
N TRP A 26 -4.91 16.98 -4.89
CA TRP A 26 -5.81 15.96 -4.33
C TRP A 26 -6.08 16.10 -2.84
N HIS A 27 -5.48 17.08 -2.17
CA HIS A 27 -5.58 17.23 -0.71
C HIS A 27 -7.03 17.25 -0.20
N SER A 28 -7.91 18.04 -0.82
CA SER A 28 -9.33 18.12 -0.42
C SER A 28 -10.03 16.77 -0.58
N PHE A 29 -9.87 16.13 -1.75
CA PHE A 29 -10.46 14.82 -2.02
C PHE A 29 -10.01 13.77 -0.99
N VAL A 30 -8.70 13.70 -0.71
CA VAL A 30 -8.17 12.77 0.29
C VAL A 30 -8.71 13.09 1.69
N SER A 31 -8.85 14.38 2.03
CA SER A 31 -9.41 14.80 3.32
C SER A 31 -10.86 14.32 3.49
N ASP A 32 -11.66 14.47 2.42
CA ASP A 32 -13.06 14.04 2.40
C ASP A 32 -13.18 12.52 2.52
N CYS A 33 -12.35 11.75 1.78
CA CYS A 33 -12.30 10.29 1.89
C CYS A 33 -11.92 9.80 3.29
N LEU A 34 -11.01 10.50 3.98
CA LEU A 34 -10.58 10.15 5.34
C LEU A 34 -11.50 10.71 6.43
N GLY A 35 -12.38 11.65 6.11
CA GLY A 35 -13.19 12.42 7.07
C GLY A 35 -12.36 13.31 8.00
N ARG A 36 -11.11 13.61 7.64
CA ARG A 36 -10.16 14.41 8.42
C ARG A 36 -8.98 14.86 7.55
N ASP A 37 -8.23 15.84 8.04
CA ASP A 37 -6.97 16.26 7.43
C ASP A 37 -5.95 15.10 7.32
N PRO A 38 -5.31 14.88 6.15
CA PRO A 38 -4.49 13.71 5.88
C PRO A 38 -3.08 13.86 6.44
N ARG A 39 -2.94 13.51 7.73
CA ARG A 39 -1.65 13.55 8.44
C ARG A 39 -0.58 12.71 7.74
N GLY A 40 0.52 13.36 7.35
CA GLY A 40 1.67 12.69 6.75
C GLY A 40 1.46 12.29 5.28
N LEU A 41 0.47 12.85 4.58
CA LEU A 41 0.29 12.63 3.14
C LEU A 41 1.57 12.99 2.38
N ARG A 42 2.22 11.98 1.80
CA ARG A 42 3.42 12.14 0.97
C ARG A 42 3.07 12.19 -0.49
N ASP A 43 2.12 11.37 -0.94
CA ASP A 43 1.78 11.25 -2.35
C ASP A 43 0.41 10.58 -2.57
N VAL A 44 -0.14 10.70 -3.77
CA VAL A 44 -1.20 9.84 -4.30
C VAL A 44 -0.56 8.90 -5.33
N VAL A 45 -0.61 7.60 -5.08
CA VAL A 45 0.23 6.61 -5.79
C VAL A 45 -0.57 5.61 -6.64
N ALA A 46 -1.89 5.59 -6.50
CA ALA A 46 -2.77 4.81 -7.37
C ALA A 46 -4.09 5.54 -7.62
N PHE A 47 -4.69 5.24 -8.76
CA PHE A 47 -5.93 5.85 -9.24
C PHE A 47 -6.84 4.76 -9.81
N ASN A 48 -8.16 4.96 -9.75
CA ASN A 48 -9.12 4.07 -10.39
C ASN A 48 -9.33 4.44 -11.86
N SER A 49 -10.17 3.69 -12.56
CA SER A 49 -10.48 3.92 -13.98
C SER A 49 -11.14 5.28 -14.28
N GLU A 50 -11.71 5.93 -13.27
CA GLU A 50 -12.30 7.27 -13.39
C GLU A 50 -11.26 8.38 -13.15
N GLY A 51 -10.02 8.01 -12.83
CA GLY A 51 -8.95 8.96 -12.51
C GLY A 51 -8.99 9.49 -11.07
N ASN A 52 -9.81 8.90 -10.20
CA ASN A 52 -9.90 9.29 -8.79
C ASN A 52 -8.82 8.57 -7.95
N PRO A 53 -8.21 9.24 -6.95
CA PRO A 53 -7.25 8.64 -6.03
C PRO A 53 -7.78 7.40 -5.33
N THR A 54 -6.98 6.31 -5.32
CA THR A 54 -7.33 5.06 -4.61
C THR A 54 -6.39 4.76 -3.47
N VAL A 55 -5.10 5.04 -3.62
CA VAL A 55 -4.08 4.78 -2.59
C VAL A 55 -3.23 6.02 -2.38
N ILE A 56 -3.03 6.36 -1.11
CA ILE A 56 -2.09 7.39 -0.70
C ILE A 56 -0.82 6.77 -0.12
N GLN A 57 0.30 7.45 -0.32
CA GLN A 57 1.55 7.19 0.38
C GLN A 57 1.62 8.06 1.63
N VAL A 58 1.98 7.46 2.76
CA VAL A 58 2.10 8.13 4.05
C VAL A 58 3.55 8.18 4.49
N SER A 59 3.95 9.28 5.12
CA SER A 59 5.27 9.43 5.75
C SER A 59 5.47 8.37 6.83
N SER A 60 6.71 7.86 6.91
CA SER A 60 7.13 6.96 7.98
C SER A 60 7.24 7.65 9.35
N VAL A 61 7.05 8.97 9.42
CA VAL A 61 7.02 9.78 10.64
C VAL A 61 5.78 10.68 10.65
N VAL A 62 4.88 10.46 11.59
CA VAL A 62 3.65 11.25 11.73
C VAL A 62 3.55 11.81 13.15
N GLY A 63 3.68 13.14 13.29
CA GLY A 63 3.71 13.81 14.60
C GLY A 63 4.87 13.32 15.46
N ASP A 64 6.07 13.31 14.89
CA ASP A 64 7.34 12.86 15.50
C ASP A 64 7.34 11.42 16.04
N LYS A 65 6.44 10.56 15.53
CA LYS A 65 6.32 9.15 15.89
C LYS A 65 6.42 8.28 14.64
N PRO A 66 7.01 7.06 14.74
CA PRO A 66 7.09 6.15 13.61
C PRO A 66 5.70 5.69 13.18
N PHE A 67 5.47 5.68 11.87
CA PHE A 67 4.24 5.19 11.24
C PHE A 67 4.60 4.11 10.20
N PRO A 68 4.40 2.82 10.52
CA PRO A 68 4.95 1.74 9.68
C PRO A 68 4.16 1.47 8.39
N THR A 69 2.92 1.95 8.28
CA THR A 69 2.08 1.69 7.12
C THR A 69 2.37 2.68 5.99
N LEU A 70 3.03 2.23 4.92
CA LEU A 70 3.42 3.09 3.79
C LEU A 70 2.24 3.47 2.90
N TYR A 71 1.31 2.54 2.66
CA TYR A 71 0.19 2.72 1.72
C TYR A 71 -1.16 2.55 2.40
N TRP A 72 -2.09 3.49 2.13
CA TRP A 72 -3.44 3.48 2.68
C TRP A 72 -4.47 3.56 1.55
N LEU A 73 -5.39 2.59 1.52
CA LEU A 73 -6.54 2.59 0.61
C LEU A 73 -7.58 3.64 1.05
N ILE A 74 -7.98 4.52 0.13
CA ILE A 74 -8.95 5.60 0.38
C ILE A 74 -10.17 5.52 -0.54
N ASP A 75 -10.16 4.66 -1.57
CA ASP A 75 -11.32 4.44 -2.43
C ASP A 75 -12.44 3.71 -1.68
N ALA A 76 -13.56 4.41 -1.48
CA ALA A 76 -14.69 3.89 -0.70
C ALA A 76 -15.35 2.66 -1.33
N ALA A 77 -15.39 2.57 -2.66
CA ALA A 77 -15.98 1.42 -3.35
C ALA A 77 -15.09 0.19 -3.23
N LEU A 78 -13.77 0.34 -3.35
CA LEU A 78 -12.82 -0.74 -3.12
C LEU A 78 -12.83 -1.18 -1.65
N SER A 79 -12.80 -0.24 -0.70
CA SER A 79 -12.90 -0.56 0.73
C SER A 79 -14.18 -1.35 1.04
N LEU A 80 -15.34 -0.93 0.53
CA LEU A 80 -16.60 -1.66 0.72
C LEU A 80 -16.56 -3.09 0.14
N ARG A 81 -15.92 -3.29 -1.00
CA ARG A 81 -15.75 -4.64 -1.58
C ARG A 81 -14.86 -5.51 -0.71
N ILE A 82 -13.77 -4.95 -0.18
CA ILE A 82 -12.87 -5.64 0.74
C ILE A 82 -13.59 -5.96 2.06
N ASP A 83 -14.31 -5.00 2.65
CA ASP A 83 -15.13 -5.18 3.85
C ASP A 83 -16.08 -6.36 3.71
N ARG A 84 -16.73 -6.52 2.54
CA ARG A 84 -17.60 -7.67 2.26
C ARG A 84 -16.84 -8.99 2.26
N LEU A 85 -15.61 -9.02 1.72
CA LEU A 85 -14.76 -10.22 1.79
C LEU A 85 -14.36 -10.53 3.24
N GLU A 86 -13.93 -9.52 4.00
CA GLU A 86 -13.56 -9.68 5.40
C GLU A 86 -14.74 -10.18 6.25
N ALA A 87 -15.92 -9.58 6.08
CA ALA A 87 -17.17 -9.99 6.73
C ALA A 87 -17.61 -11.41 6.33
N ALA A 88 -17.32 -11.84 5.10
CA ALA A 88 -17.57 -13.21 4.64
C ALA A 88 -16.54 -14.23 5.16
N GLY A 89 -15.60 -13.82 6.01
CA GLY A 89 -14.64 -14.70 6.70
C GLY A 89 -13.38 -15.03 5.89
N TRP A 90 -13.08 -14.27 4.82
CA TRP A 90 -11.94 -14.59 3.95
C TRP A 90 -10.58 -14.49 4.63
N ILE A 91 -10.40 -13.61 5.61
CA ILE A 91 -9.14 -13.53 6.39
C ILE A 91 -8.85 -14.87 7.07
N ALA A 92 -9.86 -15.50 7.70
CA ALA A 92 -9.67 -16.77 8.39
C ALA A 92 -9.37 -17.92 7.40
N ARG A 93 -10.04 -17.93 6.24
CA ARG A 93 -9.77 -18.91 5.16
C ARG A 93 -8.36 -18.78 4.63
N LEU A 94 -7.93 -17.56 4.29
CA LEU A 94 -6.58 -17.27 3.81
C LEU A 94 -5.54 -17.65 4.87
N GLN A 95 -5.77 -17.30 6.14
CA GLN A 95 -4.85 -17.66 7.20
C GLN A 95 -4.68 -19.18 7.33
N ALA A 96 -5.75 -19.96 7.17
CA ALA A 96 -5.67 -21.42 7.16
C ALA A 96 -4.83 -21.92 5.98
N GLU A 97 -5.04 -21.40 4.78
CA GLU A 97 -4.25 -21.76 3.59
C GLU A 97 -2.75 -21.41 3.77
N ILE A 98 -2.45 -20.23 4.31
CA ILE A 98 -1.08 -19.79 4.60
C ILE A 98 -0.41 -20.74 5.60
N ASN A 99 -1.11 -21.11 6.68
CA ASN A 99 -0.58 -22.01 7.69
C ASN A 99 -0.22 -23.39 7.11
N HIS A 100 -0.94 -23.85 6.08
CA HIS A 100 -0.71 -25.12 5.42
C HIS A 100 0.25 -25.04 4.21
N SER A 101 0.69 -23.85 3.80
CA SER A 101 1.53 -23.66 2.61
C SER A 101 2.84 -22.95 2.94
N GLU A 102 3.94 -23.72 2.98
CA GLU A 102 5.29 -23.16 3.13
C GLU A 102 5.68 -22.25 1.95
N CYS A 103 5.24 -22.60 0.74
CA CYS A 103 5.47 -21.77 -0.45
C CYS A 103 4.82 -20.39 -0.28
N PHE A 104 3.57 -20.35 0.22
CA PHE A 104 2.88 -19.09 0.44
C PHE A 104 3.55 -18.28 1.56
N ARG A 105 3.89 -18.90 2.70
CA ARG A 105 4.62 -18.19 3.76
C ARG A 105 5.93 -17.57 3.26
N ARG A 106 6.68 -18.27 2.40
CA ARG A 106 7.88 -17.72 1.74
C ARG A 106 7.58 -16.53 0.83
N ARG A 107 6.50 -16.61 0.04
CA ARG A 107 6.04 -15.48 -0.79
C ARG A 107 5.68 -14.27 0.07
N MET A 108 4.88 -14.45 1.13
CA MET A 108 4.53 -13.35 2.04
C MET A 108 5.75 -12.73 2.71
N GLN A 109 6.72 -13.54 3.14
CA GLN A 109 7.97 -13.02 3.70
C GLN A 109 8.74 -12.18 2.68
N SER A 110 8.79 -12.60 1.42
CA SER A 110 9.39 -11.84 0.33
C SER A 110 8.66 -10.52 0.07
N ASP A 111 7.33 -10.55 0.02
CA ASP A 111 6.49 -9.36 -0.16
C ASP A 111 6.68 -8.36 0.99
N HIS A 112 6.74 -8.84 2.25
CA HIS A 112 7.05 -8.00 3.40
C HIS A 112 8.45 -7.38 3.32
N THR A 113 9.46 -8.17 2.94
CA THR A 113 10.85 -7.70 2.83
C THR A 113 10.99 -6.63 1.76
N ALA A 114 10.38 -6.84 0.58
CA ALA A 114 10.36 -5.87 -0.49
C ALA A 114 9.64 -4.58 -0.06
N HIS A 115 8.52 -4.69 0.65
CA HIS A 115 7.78 -3.53 1.16
C HIS A 115 8.58 -2.75 2.22
N ILE A 116 9.33 -3.43 3.09
CA ILE A 116 10.21 -2.77 4.08
C ILE A 116 11.31 -1.99 3.36
N ALA A 117 11.98 -2.59 2.38
CA ALA A 117 13.01 -1.92 1.60
C ALA A 117 12.47 -0.71 0.84
N LEU A 118 11.29 -0.85 0.23
CA LEU A 118 10.61 0.25 -0.45
C LEU A 118 10.23 1.38 0.50
N ARG A 119 9.72 1.08 1.69
CA ARG A 119 9.44 2.12 2.69
C ARG A 119 10.73 2.82 3.13
N ASP A 120 11.79 2.06 3.37
CA ASP A 120 13.08 2.60 3.81
C ASP A 120 13.68 3.57 2.78
N SER A 121 13.49 3.32 1.47
CA SER A 121 13.92 4.25 0.41
C SER A 121 13.17 5.58 0.40
N PHE A 122 12.02 5.69 1.08
CA PHE A 122 11.26 6.94 1.23
C PHE A 122 11.56 7.69 2.52
N ILE A 123 12.32 7.11 3.46
CA ILE A 123 12.67 7.76 4.72
C ILE A 123 13.78 8.78 4.44
N THR A 124 13.49 10.06 4.69
CA THR A 124 14.46 11.16 4.56
C THR A 124 15.58 11.06 5.60
N ALA A 125 16.70 11.74 5.35
CA ALA A 125 17.81 11.79 6.31
C ALA A 125 17.36 12.40 7.65
N GLU A 126 16.52 13.42 7.60
CA GLU A 126 15.97 14.13 8.76
C GLU A 126 15.04 13.21 9.57
N GLU A 127 14.13 12.47 8.92
CA GLU A 127 13.27 11.49 9.59
C GLU A 127 14.09 10.36 10.21
N ARG A 128 15.14 9.90 9.52
CA ARG A 128 16.01 8.84 10.03
C ARG A 128 16.78 9.30 11.27
N ALA A 129 17.31 10.52 11.25
CA ALA A 129 17.97 11.13 12.41
C ALA A 129 17.00 11.29 13.58
N LEU A 130 15.82 11.88 13.35
CA LEU A 130 14.79 12.07 14.37
C LEU A 130 14.39 10.76 15.08
N LEU A 131 14.17 9.69 14.31
CA LEU A 131 13.84 8.38 14.89
C LEU A 131 15.05 7.72 15.56
N GLY A 132 16.26 7.92 15.01
CA GLY A 132 17.51 7.42 15.55
C GLY A 132 17.81 7.98 16.94
N ASP A 133 17.74 9.30 17.09
CA ASP A 133 17.98 10.02 18.35
C ASP A 133 17.03 9.58 19.48
N ARG A 134 15.85 9.08 19.11
CA ARG A 134 14.82 8.59 20.04
C ARG A 134 14.81 7.06 20.21
N GLY A 135 15.69 6.33 19.52
CA GLY A 135 15.72 4.87 19.56
C GLY A 135 14.49 4.18 18.94
N MET A 136 13.80 4.85 18.02
CA MET A 136 12.50 4.42 17.48
C MET A 136 12.57 3.77 16.09
N LEU A 137 13.75 3.68 15.47
CA LEU A 137 13.91 3.13 14.10
C LEU A 137 13.44 1.67 13.96
N SER A 138 13.58 0.86 15.01
CA SER A 138 13.15 -0.55 15.00
C SER A 138 11.64 -0.71 14.81
N ALA A 139 10.85 0.31 15.15
CA ALA A 139 9.42 0.33 14.91
C ALA A 139 9.06 0.32 13.41
N LEU A 140 10.01 0.65 12.53
CA LEU A 140 9.84 0.56 11.08
C LEU A 140 10.51 -0.69 10.51
N SER A 141 11.76 -0.98 10.87
CA SER A 141 12.53 -2.04 10.19
C SER A 141 12.00 -3.46 10.40
N GLN A 142 11.15 -3.69 11.41
CA GLN A 142 10.58 -5.00 11.74
C GLN A 142 9.11 -5.16 11.36
N ARG A 143 8.55 -4.22 10.59
CA ARG A 143 7.12 -4.19 10.25
C ARG A 143 6.92 -4.09 8.75
N GLY A 144 6.33 -5.11 8.13
CA GLY A 144 6.09 -5.10 6.69
C GLY A 144 4.79 -4.41 6.30
N ILE A 145 4.16 -4.90 5.22
CA ILE A 145 2.82 -4.50 4.75
C ILE A 145 1.83 -4.41 5.93
N GLY A 146 1.11 -3.30 6.01
CA GLY A 146 0.14 -3.01 7.08
C GLY A 146 0.72 -2.82 8.48
N GLY A 147 2.03 -2.66 8.61
CA GLY A 147 2.69 -2.53 9.91
C GLY A 147 2.79 -3.85 10.71
N ILE A 148 2.63 -4.97 10.03
CA ILE A 148 2.59 -6.31 10.62
C ILE A 148 4.02 -6.78 10.95
N SER A 149 4.20 -7.29 12.18
CA SER A 149 5.46 -7.88 12.66
C SER A 149 5.55 -9.39 12.42
N GLU A 150 4.41 -10.07 12.29
CA GLU A 150 4.32 -11.51 12.04
C GLU A 150 4.24 -11.77 10.52
N PRO A 151 5.29 -12.31 9.87
CA PRO A 151 5.40 -12.31 8.39
C PRO A 151 4.40 -13.23 7.68
N ASP A 152 3.71 -14.11 8.41
CA ASP A 152 2.70 -15.04 7.92
C ASP A 152 1.28 -14.65 8.35
N ARG A 153 1.09 -13.48 8.97
CA ARG A 153 -0.21 -13.05 9.49
C ARG A 153 -0.93 -12.09 8.54
N VAL A 154 -2.19 -12.37 8.29
CA VAL A 154 -3.12 -11.42 7.67
C VAL A 154 -4.01 -10.81 8.76
N ARG A 155 -3.93 -9.49 8.94
CA ARG A 155 -4.79 -8.75 9.90
C ARG A 155 -6.03 -8.15 9.23
N CYS A 156 -5.82 -7.50 8.09
CA CYS A 156 -6.86 -6.97 7.21
C CYS A 156 -6.37 -7.08 5.76
N LEU A 157 -7.29 -7.16 4.81
CA LEU A 157 -7.02 -7.19 3.38
C LEU A 157 -6.75 -5.79 2.82
N HIS A 158 -7.29 -4.75 3.45
CA HIS A 158 -7.15 -3.35 3.03
C HIS A 158 -5.69 -2.92 2.82
N THR A 159 -4.82 -3.18 3.80
CA THR A 159 -3.41 -2.76 3.72
C THR A 159 -2.62 -3.60 2.72
N TRP A 160 -2.98 -4.87 2.55
CA TRP A 160 -2.37 -5.73 1.53
C TRP A 160 -2.76 -5.30 0.13
N TYR A 161 -4.04 -4.97 -0.07
CA TYR A 161 -4.55 -4.52 -1.36
C TYR A 161 -4.06 -3.11 -1.71
N ALA A 162 -3.99 -2.19 -0.74
CA ALA A 162 -3.36 -0.88 -0.93
C ALA A 162 -1.92 -1.01 -1.44
N ALA A 163 -1.14 -1.91 -0.84
CA ALA A 163 0.22 -2.20 -1.31
C ALA A 163 0.22 -2.87 -2.68
N HIS A 164 -0.72 -3.78 -2.94
CA HIS A 164 -0.84 -4.52 -4.20
C HIS A 164 -1.06 -3.61 -5.41
N LEU A 165 -1.89 -2.57 -5.24
CA LEU A 165 -2.19 -1.59 -6.28
C LEU A 165 -0.96 -0.74 -6.69
N VAL A 166 0.13 -0.78 -5.90
CA VAL A 166 1.39 -0.10 -6.22
C VAL A 166 2.47 -1.11 -6.63
N VAL A 167 2.63 -2.18 -5.86
CA VAL A 167 3.55 -3.28 -6.13
C VAL A 167 2.81 -4.60 -5.90
N PRO A 168 2.63 -5.44 -6.94
CA PRO A 168 1.92 -6.71 -6.81
C PRO A 168 2.49 -7.60 -5.70
N ASN A 169 1.59 -8.26 -4.96
CA ASN A 169 1.89 -9.15 -3.83
C ASN A 169 0.87 -10.29 -3.75
N GLY A 170 1.23 -11.38 -3.08
CA GLY A 170 0.49 -12.63 -3.11
C GLY A 170 -0.92 -12.58 -2.48
N ILE A 171 -1.14 -11.74 -1.45
CA ILE A 171 -2.49 -11.58 -0.89
C ILE A 171 -3.38 -10.81 -1.86
N GLY A 172 -2.85 -9.74 -2.47
CA GLY A 172 -3.60 -8.98 -3.46
C GLY A 172 -3.94 -9.80 -4.72
N ASP A 173 -3.04 -10.68 -5.18
CA ASP A 173 -3.32 -11.62 -6.29
C ASP A 173 -4.59 -12.45 -6.01
N ILE A 174 -4.79 -12.88 -4.76
CA ILE A 174 -5.99 -13.62 -4.36
C ILE A 174 -7.21 -12.70 -4.28
N VAL A 175 -7.07 -11.50 -3.71
CA VAL A 175 -8.17 -10.53 -3.64
C VAL A 175 -8.68 -10.18 -5.05
N ASP A 176 -7.79 -9.99 -6.02
CA ASP A 176 -8.16 -9.78 -7.43
C ASP A 176 -8.94 -10.96 -8.00
N SER A 177 -8.50 -12.19 -7.73
CA SER A 177 -9.22 -13.39 -8.16
C SER A 177 -10.64 -13.45 -7.56
N LEU A 178 -10.78 -13.14 -6.27
CA LEU A 178 -12.08 -13.08 -5.59
C LEU A 178 -13.00 -11.99 -6.16
N PHE A 179 -12.43 -10.87 -6.59
CA PHE A 179 -13.16 -9.79 -7.24
C PHE A 179 -13.68 -10.15 -8.62
N ILE A 180 -12.95 -10.98 -9.37
CA ILE A 180 -13.38 -11.53 -10.65
C ILE A 180 -14.54 -12.51 -10.42
N ASP A 181 -14.40 -13.43 -9.47
CA ASP A 181 -15.44 -14.44 -9.18
C ASP A 181 -16.73 -13.83 -8.61
N ALA A 182 -16.62 -12.71 -7.89
CA ALA A 182 -17.77 -11.97 -7.38
C ALA A 182 -18.44 -11.07 -8.44
N SER A 183 -17.81 -10.85 -9.60
CA SER A 183 -18.44 -10.14 -10.70
C SER A 183 -19.42 -11.08 -11.41
N PRO A 184 -20.67 -10.67 -11.68
CA PRO A 184 -21.60 -11.53 -12.40
C PRO A 184 -20.97 -11.90 -13.75
N ARG A 185 -20.71 -13.20 -13.97
CA ARG A 185 -20.25 -13.69 -15.26
C ARG A 185 -21.23 -13.16 -16.32
N PRO A 186 -20.77 -12.50 -17.40
CA PRO A 186 -21.65 -12.26 -18.52
C PRO A 186 -22.17 -13.64 -18.95
N MET A 187 -23.49 -13.79 -18.99
CA MET A 187 -24.10 -14.98 -19.56
C MET A 187 -23.72 -15.01 -21.03
N ILE A 188 -22.61 -15.66 -21.36
CA ILE A 188 -22.37 -16.14 -22.71
C ILE A 188 -23.44 -17.20 -22.91
N ALA A 189 -24.49 -16.82 -23.63
CA ALA A 189 -25.45 -17.77 -24.17
C ALA A 189 -24.65 -18.84 -24.91
N ALA A 190 -24.74 -20.08 -24.41
CA ALA A 190 -24.23 -21.23 -25.11
C ALA A 190 -24.97 -21.33 -26.45
N LEU A 191 -24.38 -20.81 -27.53
CA LEU A 191 -24.73 -21.27 -28.86
C LEU A 191 -24.11 -22.66 -29.01
N ARG A 192 -24.95 -23.67 -28.79
CA ARG A 192 -24.76 -24.96 -29.42
C ARG A 192 -24.72 -24.75 -30.94
N LEU A 193 -23.62 -25.13 -31.56
CA LEU A 193 -23.58 -25.75 -32.88
C LEU A 193 -22.63 -26.94 -32.79
#